data_AF-A0A2V8CSD5-F1
#
_entry.id   AF-A0A2V8CSD5-F1
#
_cell.length_a   1.000
_cell.length_b   1.000
_cell.length_c   1.000
_cell.angle_alpha   90.00
_cell.angle_beta   90.00
_cell.angle_gamma   90.00
#
_symmetry.space_group_name_H-M   'P 1'
#
loop_
_entity.id
_entity.type
_entity.pdbx_description
1 polymer ?
#
loop_
_entity_poly.entity_id
_entity_poly.type
_entity_poly.pdbx_seq_one_letter_code
_entity_poly.pdbx_strand_id
1 'polypeptide(L)'
;MTGTNVEGVNETGFVPTADLPASATLFWRATAIDASNAISSAPSAAQSFTTSLAIDLTKVVYLNSPDVSRWPQTGTLSLVEQDGAGVGPMCMAFTDPGWPDSHWPFGQPGDDPNFGVFANQWYFANIGGTWYGGAGEWIYRGAGVCKAGQGTRTIGPDSGFGPPFSSWVPKVGELVGFMVSSVARNGPVKRTVDERTNVLVQPWRDTSLGSTSTARTTQR
;
A
#
# COMPACT_ATOMS: atom_id res chain seq x y z
N MET A 1 18.61 10.24 -15.98
CA MET A 1 19.50 9.05 -16.02
C MET A 1 19.67 8.65 -17.47
N THR A 2 20.88 8.24 -17.86
CA THR A 2 21.18 7.70 -19.19
C THR A 2 22.01 6.44 -19.01
N GLY A 3 21.83 5.47 -19.89
CA GLY A 3 22.65 4.27 -19.92
C GLY A 3 22.86 3.81 -21.36
N THR A 4 23.98 3.12 -21.58
CA THR A 4 24.30 2.49 -22.86
C THR A 4 24.42 1.00 -22.61
N ASN A 5 23.70 0.20 -23.38
CA ASN A 5 23.81 -1.25 -23.34
C ASN A 5 24.35 -1.74 -24.69
N VAL A 6 25.22 -2.76 -24.67
CA VAL A 6 25.67 -3.43 -25.88
C VAL A 6 24.62 -4.48 -26.21
N GLU A 7 23.88 -4.27 -27.29
CA GLU A 7 22.80 -5.19 -27.68
C GLU A 7 23.38 -6.52 -28.21
N GLY A 8 22.81 -7.63 -27.74
CA GLY A 8 22.97 -8.95 -28.34
C GLY A 8 21.96 -9.18 -29.47
N VAL A 9 22.08 -10.30 -30.20
CA VAL A 9 21.09 -10.67 -31.24
C VAL A 9 19.70 -10.80 -30.59
N ASN A 10 18.79 -9.91 -30.97
CA ASN A 10 17.40 -9.83 -30.48
C ASN A 10 17.23 -9.41 -29.00
N GLU A 11 18.21 -8.77 -28.38
CA GLU A 11 18.10 -8.29 -27.00
C GLU A 11 18.05 -6.76 -26.95
N THR A 12 16.91 -6.19 -26.56
CA THR A 12 16.76 -4.76 -26.29
C THR A 12 16.25 -4.57 -24.86
N GLY A 13 17.17 -4.40 -23.92
CA GLY A 13 16.83 -4.26 -22.50
C GLY A 13 17.80 -3.33 -21.78
N PHE A 14 17.27 -2.47 -20.92
CA PHE A 14 18.08 -1.63 -20.02
C PHE A 14 17.44 -1.64 -18.64
N VAL A 15 18.24 -2.01 -17.63
CA VAL A 15 17.85 -1.93 -16.22
C VAL A 15 18.70 -0.86 -15.55
N PRO A 16 18.09 0.22 -15.03
CA PRO A 16 18.77 1.21 -14.21
C PRO A 16 19.57 0.59 -13.06
N THR A 17 20.76 1.13 -12.77
CA THR A 17 21.58 0.70 -11.62
C THR A 17 21.20 1.39 -10.30
N ALA A 18 20.24 2.30 -10.33
CA ALA A 18 19.70 3.00 -9.18
C ALA A 18 18.18 3.13 -9.28
N ASP A 19 17.51 3.21 -8.13
CA ASP A 19 16.07 3.35 -8.06
C ASP A 19 15.60 4.64 -8.75
N LEU A 20 14.48 4.51 -9.45
CA LEU A 20 13.81 5.66 -10.04
C LEU A 20 13.04 6.44 -8.96
N PRO A 21 12.87 7.76 -9.12
CA PRO A 21 12.03 8.54 -8.22
C PRO A 21 10.65 7.89 -8.07
N ALA A 22 10.17 7.71 -6.84
CA ALA A 22 8.86 7.15 -6.56
C ALA A 22 7.72 8.08 -6.97
N SER A 23 6.59 7.51 -7.39
CA SER A 23 5.36 8.26 -7.72
C SER A 23 5.58 9.39 -8.73
N ALA A 24 6.53 9.19 -9.66
CA ALA A 24 6.93 10.18 -10.64
C ALA A 24 6.59 9.67 -12.04
N THR A 25 5.97 10.54 -12.85
CA THR A 25 5.89 10.31 -14.30
C THR A 25 7.25 10.62 -14.90
N LEU A 26 7.88 9.59 -15.45
CA LEU A 26 9.17 9.66 -16.11
C LEU A 26 8.99 9.46 -17.59
N PHE A 27 9.82 10.15 -18.36
CA PHE A 27 9.86 10.05 -19.81
C PHE A 27 11.17 9.39 -20.22
N TRP A 28 11.12 8.55 -21.26
CA TRP A 28 12.30 7.90 -21.80
C TRP A 28 12.27 7.90 -23.34
N ARG A 29 13.46 7.84 -23.92
CA ARG A 29 13.71 7.68 -25.37
C ARG A 29 15.00 6.89 -25.56
N ALA A 30 15.13 6.16 -26.67
CA ALA A 30 16.31 5.39 -27.02
C ALA A 30 17.04 6.00 -28.23
N THR A 31 18.33 5.70 -28.38
CA THR A 31 19.14 6.05 -29.55
C THR A 31 20.04 4.88 -29.86
N ALA A 32 20.05 4.42 -31.11
CA ALA A 32 20.99 3.39 -31.55
C ALA A 32 22.35 4.04 -31.79
N ILE A 33 23.42 3.43 -31.26
CA ILE A 33 24.79 3.94 -31.36
C ILE A 33 25.66 2.83 -31.94
N ASP A 34 26.34 3.12 -33.05
CA ASP A 34 27.47 2.34 -33.52
C ASP A 34 28.76 3.08 -33.14
N ALA A 35 29.30 2.70 -31.98
CA ALA A 35 30.48 3.34 -31.41
C ALA A 35 31.74 3.12 -32.26
N SER A 36 31.80 2.02 -33.03
CA SER A 36 32.97 1.67 -33.85
C SER A 36 33.13 2.59 -35.06
N ASN A 37 32.00 3.07 -35.59
CA ASN A 37 31.95 3.97 -36.73
C ASN A 37 31.55 5.42 -36.36
N ALA A 38 31.40 5.72 -35.06
CA ALA A 38 30.93 7.00 -34.54
C ALA A 38 29.58 7.47 -35.13
N ILE A 39 28.66 6.52 -35.38
CA ILE A 39 27.32 6.80 -35.91
C ILE A 39 26.30 6.73 -34.78
N SER A 40 25.34 7.64 -34.77
CA SER A 40 24.18 7.61 -33.87
C SER A 40 22.90 7.92 -34.64
N SER A 41 21.83 7.18 -34.34
CA SER A 41 20.52 7.44 -34.94
C SER A 41 19.88 8.70 -34.36
N ALA A 42 18.77 9.14 -34.97
CA ALA A 42 17.85 10.05 -34.27
C ALA A 42 17.27 9.34 -33.02
N PRO A 43 16.93 10.08 -31.95
CA PRO A 43 16.22 9.51 -30.81
C PRO A 43 14.83 8.99 -31.19
N SER A 44 14.38 7.94 -30.50
CA SER A 44 12.99 7.46 -30.61
C SER A 44 11.99 8.54 -30.15
N ALA A 45 10.72 8.33 -30.48
CA ALA A 45 9.63 9.07 -29.83
C ALA A 45 9.72 8.92 -28.30
N ALA A 46 9.41 9.99 -27.58
CA ALA A 46 9.36 9.95 -26.13
C ALA A 46 8.19 9.06 -25.67
N GLN A 47 8.47 8.15 -24.76
CA GLN A 47 7.52 7.30 -24.06
C GLN A 47 7.46 7.73 -22.60
N SER A 48 6.37 7.42 -21.89
CA SER A 48 6.23 7.76 -20.47
C SER A 48 5.69 6.60 -19.65
N PHE A 49 6.10 6.53 -18.39
CA PHE A 49 5.51 5.65 -17.39
C PHE A 49 5.50 6.37 -16.03
N THR A 50 4.63 5.92 -15.13
CA THR A 50 4.60 6.42 -13.76
C THR A 50 5.14 5.35 -12.84
N THR A 51 6.18 5.69 -12.08
CA THR A 51 6.72 4.80 -11.05
C THR A 51 5.78 4.73 -9.85
N SER A 52 5.79 3.62 -9.13
CA SER A 52 5.21 3.52 -7.78
C SER A 52 6.32 3.14 -6.81
N LEU A 53 6.27 3.64 -5.58
CA LEU A 53 7.16 3.14 -4.54
C LEU A 53 6.71 1.72 -4.17
N ALA A 54 7.57 0.73 -4.39
CA ALA A 54 7.36 -0.60 -3.84
C ALA A 54 7.98 -0.68 -2.45
N ILE A 55 7.20 -1.11 -1.45
CA ILE A 55 7.73 -1.45 -0.14
C ILE A 55 8.30 -2.87 -0.23
N ASP A 56 9.59 -3.02 0.06
CA ASP A 56 10.20 -4.34 0.26
C ASP A 56 9.71 -4.94 1.59
N LEU A 57 8.65 -5.74 1.51
CA LEU A 57 8.00 -6.36 2.66
C LEU A 57 8.95 -7.25 3.48
N THR A 58 10.04 -7.74 2.89
CA THR A 58 11.02 -8.58 3.61
C THR A 58 11.89 -7.78 4.59
N LYS A 59 11.91 -6.45 4.45
CA LYS A 59 12.66 -5.52 5.30
C LYS A 59 11.76 -4.75 6.28
N VAL A 60 10.45 -4.99 6.25
CA VAL A 60 9.49 -4.34 7.13
C VAL A 60 9.61 -4.90 8.54
N VAL A 61 9.59 -4.02 9.54
CA VAL A 61 9.41 -4.41 10.94
C VAL A 61 7.91 -4.47 11.23
N TYR A 62 7.39 -5.69 11.42
CA TYR A 62 5.97 -5.91 11.68
C TYR A 62 5.64 -5.71 13.16
N LEU A 63 4.66 -4.85 13.44
CA LEU A 63 4.27 -4.42 14.78
C LEU A 63 2.92 -5.03 15.15
N ASN A 64 2.93 -5.82 16.23
CA ASN A 64 1.76 -6.52 16.77
C ASN A 64 0.95 -7.29 15.70
N SER A 65 1.64 -7.84 14.71
CA SER A 65 1.07 -8.52 13.54
C SER A 65 2.10 -9.52 12.98
N PRO A 66 1.68 -10.57 12.26
CA PRO A 66 2.57 -11.54 11.63
C PRO A 66 3.35 -10.91 10.48
N ASP A 67 4.47 -11.53 10.12
CA ASP A 67 5.18 -11.23 8.88
C ASP A 67 4.35 -11.70 7.67
N VAL A 68 3.97 -10.75 6.82
CA VAL A 68 3.17 -10.97 5.60
C VAL A 68 3.99 -10.98 4.31
N SER A 69 5.30 -10.87 4.40
CA SER A 69 6.20 -10.72 3.24
C SER A 69 6.12 -11.90 2.28
N ARG A 70 5.80 -13.09 2.79
CA ARG A 70 5.66 -14.34 2.01
C ARG A 70 4.22 -14.77 1.75
N TRP A 71 3.24 -14.01 2.22
CA TRP A 71 1.84 -14.36 1.99
C TRP A 71 1.50 -14.17 0.51
N PRO A 72 0.87 -15.16 -0.15
CA PRO A 72 0.39 -15.02 -1.52
C PRO A 72 -0.51 -13.79 -1.72
N GLN A 73 -0.36 -13.18 -2.89
CA GLN A 73 -1.19 -12.06 -3.34
C GLN A 73 -2.41 -12.61 -4.08
N THR A 74 -3.50 -12.86 -3.37
CA THR A 74 -4.73 -13.43 -3.95
C THR A 74 -5.82 -12.38 -4.17
N GLY A 75 -5.77 -11.27 -3.43
CA GLY A 75 -6.61 -10.09 -3.67
C GLY A 75 -5.85 -8.95 -4.35
N THR A 76 -6.59 -7.94 -4.81
CA THR A 76 -6.03 -6.69 -5.37
C THR A 76 -6.64 -5.50 -4.67
N LEU A 77 -5.83 -4.66 -4.03
CA LEU A 77 -6.21 -3.35 -3.52
C LEU A 77 -6.09 -2.35 -4.68
N SER A 78 -7.21 -1.72 -5.03
CA SER A 78 -7.34 -0.84 -6.20
C SER A 78 -7.48 0.64 -5.85
N LEU A 79 -7.95 0.96 -4.64
CA LEU A 79 -8.15 2.34 -4.20
C LEU A 79 -7.99 2.45 -2.68
N VAL A 80 -7.37 3.54 -2.25
CA VAL A 80 -7.39 4.01 -0.86
C VAL A 80 -7.90 5.45 -0.84
N GLU A 81 -9.14 5.64 -0.38
CA GLU A 81 -9.67 6.97 -0.08
C GLU A 81 -9.33 7.30 1.37
N GLN A 82 -8.48 8.30 1.56
CA GLN A 82 -7.94 8.68 2.86
C GLN A 82 -7.95 10.20 3.01
N ASP A 83 -8.53 10.69 4.11
CA ASP A 83 -8.42 12.09 4.56
C ASP A 83 -8.22 12.13 6.09
N GLY A 84 -7.08 12.67 6.50
CA GLY A 84 -6.62 12.71 7.88
C GLY A 84 -7.38 13.68 8.78
N ALA A 85 -8.26 14.53 8.23
CA ALA A 85 -9.03 15.55 8.93
C ALA A 85 -10.03 15.02 10.00
N GLY A 86 -10.13 13.70 10.17
CA GLY A 86 -10.87 13.07 11.27
C GLY A 86 -12.39 13.00 11.11
N VAL A 87 -12.94 13.51 10.00
CA VAL A 87 -14.40 13.56 9.76
C VAL A 87 -14.89 12.46 8.80
N GLY A 88 -13.99 11.84 8.04
CA GLY A 88 -14.33 10.82 7.03
C GLY A 88 -13.67 9.48 7.30
N PRO A 89 -14.29 8.36 6.88
CA PRO A 89 -13.65 7.07 6.99
C PRO A 89 -12.51 6.91 5.99
N MET A 90 -11.49 6.12 6.34
CA MET A 90 -10.55 5.55 5.38
C MET A 90 -11.21 4.37 4.68
N CYS A 91 -11.37 4.45 3.37
CA CYS A 91 -11.95 3.38 2.55
C CYS A 91 -10.88 2.70 1.71
N MET A 92 -10.82 1.38 1.75
CA MET A 92 -9.90 0.58 0.93
C MET A 92 -10.72 -0.32 0.01
N ALA A 93 -10.80 -0.02 -1.27
CA ALA A 93 -11.50 -0.87 -2.22
C ALA A 93 -10.57 -1.99 -2.71
N PHE A 94 -10.98 -3.24 -2.53
CA PHE A 94 -10.19 -4.40 -2.92
C PHE A 94 -11.06 -5.54 -3.43
N THR A 95 -10.47 -6.43 -4.23
CA THR A 95 -11.08 -7.70 -4.60
C THR A 95 -11.00 -8.66 -3.42
N ASP A 96 -12.15 -9.09 -2.88
CA ASP A 96 -12.22 -10.20 -1.92
C ASP A 96 -12.09 -11.54 -2.67
N PRO A 97 -11.00 -12.30 -2.45
CA PRO A 97 -10.83 -13.62 -3.08
C PRO A 97 -11.65 -14.73 -2.37
N GLY A 98 -12.40 -14.40 -1.32
CA GLY A 98 -13.19 -15.35 -0.53
C GLY A 98 -12.48 -15.84 0.73
N TRP A 99 -11.72 -14.97 1.42
CA TRP A 99 -11.05 -15.37 2.66
C TRP A 99 -12.04 -15.82 3.74
N PRO A 100 -11.76 -16.91 4.49
CA PRO A 100 -12.68 -17.36 5.52
C PRO A 100 -12.86 -16.31 6.62
N ASP A 101 -14.08 -16.22 7.15
CA ASP A 101 -14.39 -15.44 8.33
C ASP A 101 -13.80 -16.09 9.60
N SER A 102 -13.29 -15.24 10.47
CA SER A 102 -12.96 -15.58 11.85
C SER A 102 -14.09 -15.17 12.76
N HIS A 103 -14.42 -16.02 13.73
CA HIS A 103 -15.48 -15.74 14.69
C HIS A 103 -15.19 -14.47 15.50
N TRP A 104 -16.21 -13.62 15.69
CA TRP A 104 -16.14 -12.45 16.55
C TRP A 104 -16.37 -12.82 18.03
N PRO A 105 -15.34 -12.76 18.88
CA PRO A 105 -15.40 -13.32 20.24
C PRO A 105 -16.09 -12.40 21.26
N PHE A 106 -16.57 -11.22 20.84
CA PHE A 106 -17.16 -10.21 21.72
C PHE A 106 -18.66 -10.00 21.50
N GLY A 107 -19.30 -10.90 20.74
CA GLY A 107 -20.74 -10.88 20.55
C GLY A 107 -21.48 -10.90 21.89
N GLN A 108 -22.54 -10.12 21.99
CA GLN A 108 -23.47 -10.09 23.11
C GLN A 108 -24.65 -11.03 22.86
N PRO A 109 -25.40 -11.42 23.90
CA PRO A 109 -26.64 -12.19 23.71
C PRO A 109 -27.60 -11.49 22.74
N GLY A 110 -27.95 -12.16 21.65
CA GLY A 110 -28.82 -11.63 20.60
C GLY A 110 -28.08 -11.15 19.34
N ASP A 111 -26.74 -11.07 19.37
CA ASP A 111 -25.94 -10.83 18.17
C ASP A 111 -25.95 -12.06 17.25
N ASP A 112 -25.74 -11.85 15.95
CA ASP A 112 -25.64 -12.94 14.98
C ASP A 112 -24.43 -13.85 15.34
N PRO A 113 -24.65 -15.14 15.66
CA PRO A 113 -23.56 -16.05 15.98
C PRO A 113 -22.60 -16.29 14.81
N ASN A 114 -23.01 -15.96 13.58
CA ASN A 114 -22.19 -16.06 12.37
C ASN A 114 -21.47 -14.75 12.04
N PHE A 115 -21.59 -13.70 12.86
CA PHE A 115 -20.84 -12.47 12.65
C PHE A 115 -19.33 -12.74 12.73
N GLY A 116 -18.63 -12.32 11.68
CA GLY A 116 -17.25 -12.67 11.47
C GLY A 116 -16.42 -11.53 10.91
N VAL A 117 -15.12 -11.63 11.17
CA VAL A 117 -14.09 -10.76 10.63
C VAL A 117 -13.31 -11.57 9.61
N PHE A 118 -13.26 -11.15 8.35
CA PHE A 118 -12.50 -11.88 7.33
C PHE A 118 -11.15 -11.23 6.99
N ALA A 119 -10.98 -9.95 7.31
CA ALA A 119 -9.80 -9.20 6.88
C ALA A 119 -9.34 -8.12 7.86
N ASN A 120 -8.12 -7.65 7.65
CA ASN A 120 -7.55 -6.46 8.29
C ASN A 120 -7.10 -5.45 7.24
N GLN A 121 -7.33 -4.17 7.51
CA GLN A 121 -6.57 -3.09 6.87
C GLN A 121 -5.14 -3.07 7.44
N TRP A 122 -4.17 -2.68 6.63
CA TRP A 122 -2.77 -2.52 7.03
C TRP A 122 -2.27 -1.13 6.70
N TYR A 123 -1.38 -0.64 7.57
CA TYR A 123 -0.66 0.62 7.39
C TYR A 123 0.83 0.36 7.44
N PHE A 124 1.58 1.01 6.55
CA PHE A 124 3.03 0.99 6.54
C PHE A 124 3.56 2.42 6.58
N ALA A 125 4.48 2.70 7.48
CA ALA A 125 5.10 4.02 7.64
C ALA A 125 6.62 3.92 7.63
N ASN A 126 7.27 4.85 6.94
CA ASN A 126 8.72 4.98 6.97
C ASN A 126 9.13 5.92 8.10
N ILE A 127 9.65 5.36 9.19
CA ILE A 127 10.04 6.10 10.38
C ILE A 127 11.55 5.98 10.50
N GLY A 128 12.27 7.10 10.26
CA GLY A 128 13.72 7.14 10.36
C GLY A 128 14.46 6.27 9.33
N GLY A 129 13.87 6.04 8.16
CA GLY A 129 14.45 5.19 7.10
C GLY A 129 14.03 3.72 7.16
N THR A 130 13.34 3.30 8.22
CA THR A 130 12.83 1.93 8.38
C THR A 130 11.32 1.90 8.15
N TRP A 131 10.87 0.95 7.33
CA TRP A 131 9.45 0.68 7.18
C TRP A 131 8.92 -0.16 8.33
N TYR A 132 7.89 0.34 8.99
CA TYR A 132 7.11 -0.39 9.99
C TYR A 132 5.73 -0.70 9.42
N GLY A 133 5.18 -1.87 9.72
CA GLY A 133 3.89 -2.31 9.22
C GLY A 133 3.04 -2.96 10.31
N GLY A 134 1.73 -2.74 10.28
CA GLY A 134 0.82 -3.34 11.25
C GLY A 134 -0.60 -3.49 10.72
N ALA A 135 -1.26 -4.57 11.13
CA ALA A 135 -2.67 -4.82 10.86
C ALA A 135 -3.54 -3.98 11.80
N GLY A 136 -4.22 -3.00 11.22
CA GLY A 136 -5.10 -2.07 11.90
C GLY A 136 -6.52 -2.61 12.01
N GLU A 137 -7.45 -1.86 11.42
CA GLU A 137 -8.88 -2.10 11.54
C GLU A 137 -9.35 -3.45 10.99
N TRP A 138 -10.36 -4.01 11.67
CA TRP A 138 -11.04 -5.24 11.27
C TRP A 138 -12.06 -4.96 10.17
N ILE A 139 -12.15 -5.82 9.16
CA ILE A 139 -13.17 -5.75 8.11
C ILE A 139 -14.15 -6.92 8.28
N TYR A 140 -15.43 -6.59 8.32
CA TYR A 140 -16.52 -7.56 8.50
C TYR A 140 -17.16 -7.87 7.15
N ARG A 141 -17.58 -9.11 6.96
CA ARG A 141 -18.33 -9.48 5.76
C ARG A 141 -19.70 -8.79 5.77
N GLY A 142 -20.11 -8.23 4.63
CA GLY A 142 -21.37 -7.50 4.50
C GLY A 142 -21.38 -6.08 5.11
N ALA A 143 -20.29 -5.66 5.77
CA ALA A 143 -20.07 -4.26 6.13
C ALA A 143 -19.30 -3.52 5.02
N GLY A 144 -19.30 -2.19 5.08
CA GLY A 144 -18.50 -1.37 4.17
C GLY A 144 -17.00 -1.55 4.41
N VAL A 145 -16.19 -1.34 3.35
CA VAL A 145 -14.72 -1.32 3.38
C VAL A 145 -14.11 -0.05 4.00
N CYS A 146 -14.97 0.79 4.56
CA CYS A 146 -14.67 2.09 5.13
C CYS A 146 -14.59 1.97 6.65
N LYS A 147 -13.53 2.52 7.24
CA LYS A 147 -13.30 2.52 8.69
C LYS A 147 -13.10 3.94 9.19
N ALA A 148 -13.75 4.26 10.30
CA ALA A 148 -13.67 5.57 10.92
C ALA A 148 -12.64 5.57 12.06
N GLY A 149 -12.08 6.73 12.34
CA GLY A 149 -11.08 6.89 13.41
C GLY A 149 -9.64 6.84 12.93
N GLN A 150 -9.36 6.64 11.63
CA GLN A 150 -8.02 6.58 11.06
C GLN A 150 -7.58 7.97 10.52
N GLY A 151 -7.56 8.97 11.39
CA GLY A 151 -7.11 10.33 11.10
C GLY A 151 -5.62 10.55 11.38
N THR A 152 -5.12 11.75 11.06
CA THR A 152 -3.69 12.10 11.15
C THR A 152 -3.10 11.89 12.54
N ARG A 153 -3.90 12.13 13.59
CA ARG A 153 -3.44 12.02 14.98
C ARG A 153 -3.80 10.69 15.64
N THR A 154 -4.57 9.86 14.96
CA THR A 154 -5.13 8.64 15.55
C THR A 154 -4.65 7.38 14.84
N ILE A 155 -4.20 7.44 13.59
CA ILE A 155 -3.71 6.27 12.83
C ILE A 155 -2.48 5.61 13.47
N GLY A 156 -1.54 6.38 14.01
CA GLY A 156 -0.35 5.85 14.68
C GLY A 156 -0.65 5.06 15.97
N PRO A 157 -1.41 5.62 16.93
CA PRO A 157 -1.82 4.89 18.13
C PRO A 157 -2.92 3.85 17.87
N ASP A 158 -3.52 3.83 16.67
CA ASP A 158 -4.59 2.90 16.33
C ASP A 158 -4.16 1.44 16.52
N SER A 159 -5.14 0.60 16.82
CA SER A 159 -5.00 -0.85 16.91
C SER A 159 -3.96 -1.40 17.89
N GLY A 160 -3.31 -0.53 18.66
CA GLY A 160 -2.30 -0.90 19.66
C GLY A 160 -1.00 -1.41 19.04
N PHE A 161 -0.54 -0.81 17.93
CA PHE A 161 0.72 -1.20 17.27
C PHE A 161 1.94 -1.14 18.20
N GLY A 162 1.95 -0.23 19.17
CA GLY A 162 3.10 0.05 20.03
C GLY A 162 4.16 0.92 19.34
N PRO A 163 5.29 1.21 20.00
CA PRO A 163 6.36 2.02 19.43
C PRO A 163 7.05 1.35 18.23
N PRO A 164 7.55 2.12 17.24
CA PRO A 164 7.42 3.58 17.12
C PRO A 164 6.08 4.05 16.53
N PHE A 165 5.26 3.14 15.99
CA PHE A 165 4.00 3.49 15.31
C PHE A 165 3.06 4.33 16.18
N SER A 166 2.93 3.97 17.46
CA SER A 166 2.06 4.67 18.42
C SER A 166 2.32 6.18 18.55
N SER A 167 3.51 6.64 18.19
CA SER A 167 3.90 8.06 18.19
C SER A 167 3.97 8.68 16.79
N TRP A 168 3.76 7.88 15.75
CA TRP A 168 3.80 8.34 14.36
C TRP A 168 2.58 9.20 14.05
N VAL A 169 2.85 10.37 13.46
CA VAL A 169 1.86 11.31 12.95
C VAL A 169 2.29 11.62 11.53
N PRO A 170 1.62 11.07 10.49
CA PRO A 170 2.00 11.32 9.11
C PRO A 170 1.90 12.80 8.77
N LYS A 171 2.88 13.31 8.02
CA LYS A 171 2.83 14.66 7.46
C LYS A 171 2.05 14.63 6.14
N VAL A 172 1.35 15.72 5.82
CA VAL A 172 0.76 15.88 4.47
C VAL A 172 1.86 15.68 3.41
N GLY A 173 1.60 14.81 2.44
CA GLY A 173 2.54 14.46 1.39
C GLY A 173 3.50 13.30 1.73
N GLU A 174 3.58 12.87 3.00
CA GLU A 174 4.38 11.72 3.41
C GLU A 174 3.85 10.44 2.75
N LEU A 175 4.74 9.61 2.20
CA LEU A 175 4.32 8.35 1.58
C LEU A 175 3.94 7.33 2.64
N VAL A 176 2.72 6.80 2.54
CA VAL A 176 2.16 5.77 3.42
C VAL A 176 1.75 4.57 2.57
N GLY A 177 2.11 3.38 3.03
CA GLY A 177 1.69 2.13 2.41
C GLY A 177 0.39 1.61 3.02
N PHE A 178 -0.43 1.00 2.18
CA PHE A 178 -1.73 0.42 2.54
C PHE A 178 -1.86 -0.95 1.91
N MET A 179 -2.49 -1.88 2.62
CA MET A 179 -2.75 -3.24 2.15
C MET A 179 -3.99 -3.78 2.87
N VAL A 180 -4.60 -4.82 2.33
CA VAL A 180 -5.59 -5.63 3.05
C VAL A 180 -5.09 -7.07 3.07
N SER A 181 -5.31 -7.79 4.16
CA SER A 181 -5.06 -9.24 4.24
C SER A 181 -6.21 -9.97 4.89
N SER A 182 -6.19 -11.29 4.81
CA SER A 182 -6.91 -12.14 5.76
C SER A 182 -6.55 -11.76 7.21
N VAL A 183 -7.35 -12.18 8.18
CA VAL A 183 -7.17 -11.84 9.60
C VAL A 183 -5.72 -12.00 10.05
N ALA A 184 -5.11 -10.90 10.48
CA ALA A 184 -3.70 -10.85 10.81
C ALA A 184 -3.38 -10.07 12.10
N ARG A 185 -4.26 -9.17 12.56
CA ARG A 185 -3.98 -8.45 13.80
C ARG A 185 -3.94 -9.43 14.97
N ASN A 186 -2.90 -9.32 15.81
CA ASN A 186 -2.80 -10.17 17.00
C ASN A 186 -3.95 -9.85 17.95
N GLY A 187 -4.64 -10.89 18.43
CA GLY A 187 -5.75 -10.70 19.33
C GLY A 187 -6.67 -11.91 19.45
N PRO A 188 -7.92 -11.67 19.88
CA PRO A 188 -8.88 -12.72 20.13
C PRO A 188 -9.54 -13.24 18.85
N VAL A 189 -9.59 -12.42 17.79
CA VAL A 189 -9.94 -12.83 16.42
C VAL A 189 -8.78 -13.66 15.86
N LYS A 190 -9.07 -14.86 15.35
CA LYS A 190 -8.05 -15.84 14.95
C LYS A 190 -7.74 -15.77 13.47
N ARG A 191 -6.45 -15.81 13.14
CA ARG A 191 -5.94 -15.94 11.77
C ARG A 191 -6.61 -17.12 11.07
N THR A 192 -7.01 -16.91 9.82
CA THR A 192 -7.77 -17.89 9.03
C THR A 192 -6.92 -18.52 7.94
N VAL A 193 -6.37 -17.70 7.05
CA VAL A 193 -5.44 -18.07 5.99
C VAL A 193 -4.31 -17.05 5.91
N ASP A 194 -3.30 -17.31 5.07
CA ASP A 194 -2.09 -16.50 4.95
C ASP A 194 -2.06 -15.78 3.60
N GLU A 195 -2.97 -14.84 3.38
CA GLU A 195 -3.16 -14.23 2.06
C GLU A 195 -3.37 -12.72 2.16
N ARG A 196 -2.94 -12.00 1.13
CA ARG A 196 -2.96 -10.54 1.11
C ARG A 196 -3.28 -9.95 -0.25
N THR A 197 -3.46 -8.63 -0.29
CA THR A 197 -3.44 -7.83 -1.50
C THR A 197 -2.01 -7.39 -1.88
N ASN A 198 -1.88 -6.70 -3.02
CA ASN A 198 -0.78 -5.76 -3.23
C ASN A 198 -0.78 -4.63 -2.20
N VAL A 199 0.40 -4.01 -2.06
CA VAL A 199 0.58 -2.78 -1.31
C VAL A 199 0.38 -1.60 -2.26
N LEU A 200 -0.46 -0.64 -1.87
CA LEU A 200 -0.53 0.66 -2.52
C LEU A 200 0.19 1.69 -1.65
N VAL A 201 1.08 2.46 -2.24
CA VAL A 201 1.75 3.58 -1.56
C VAL A 201 1.24 4.88 -2.15
N GLN A 202 0.75 5.77 -1.29
CA GLN A 202 0.28 7.08 -1.70
C GLN A 202 0.63 8.16 -0.67
N PRO A 203 0.67 9.44 -1.06
CA PRO A 203 0.87 10.54 -0.13
C PRO A 203 -0.28 10.63 0.88
N TRP A 204 0.06 10.86 2.14
CA TRP A 204 -0.90 11.16 3.19
C TRP A 204 -1.61 12.47 2.89
N ARG A 205 -2.93 12.44 2.96
CA ARG A 205 -3.78 13.61 2.77
C ARG A 205 -4.42 14.01 4.09
N ASP A 206 -4.53 15.30 4.28
CA ASP A 206 -5.31 15.89 5.37
C ASP A 206 -5.80 17.25 4.89
N THR A 207 -7.08 17.36 4.57
CA THR A 207 -7.66 18.60 4.05
C THR A 207 -7.69 19.70 5.10
N SER A 208 -7.74 19.36 6.39
CA SER A 208 -7.64 20.31 7.49
C SER A 208 -6.24 20.93 7.64
N LEU A 209 -5.22 20.27 7.08
CA LEU A 209 -3.83 20.73 7.06
C LEU A 209 -3.40 21.24 5.67
N GLY A 210 -4.35 21.55 4.79
CA GLY A 210 -4.10 22.23 3.52
C GLY A 210 -3.81 21.31 2.33
N SER A 211 -4.02 19.99 2.44
CA SER A 211 -3.97 19.13 1.25
C SER A 211 -5.19 19.39 0.34
N THR A 212 -4.99 19.39 -0.97
CA THR A 212 -6.08 19.50 -1.93
C THR A 212 -6.81 18.17 -2.08
N SER A 213 -8.14 18.18 -1.96
CA SER A 213 -8.96 17.00 -2.27
C SER A 213 -8.92 16.78 -3.79
N THR A 214 -8.34 15.66 -4.25
CA THR A 214 -8.78 15.09 -5.52
C THR A 214 -10.11 14.42 -5.23
N ALA A 215 -11.16 14.81 -5.95
CA ALA A 215 -12.54 14.39 -5.71
C ALA A 215 -12.63 12.90 -5.31
N ARG A 216 -13.42 12.59 -4.28
CA ARG A 216 -13.77 11.20 -3.91
C ARG A 216 -14.17 10.48 -5.18
N THR A 217 -13.54 9.34 -5.43
CA THR A 217 -14.01 8.45 -6.48
C THR A 217 -15.28 7.84 -5.92
N THR A 218 -16.42 8.51 -6.11
CA THR A 218 -17.72 7.92 -5.83
C THR A 218 -17.85 6.66 -6.68
N GLN A 219 -17.47 5.51 -6.13
CA GLN A 219 -17.95 4.23 -6.63
C GLN A 219 -19.44 4.19 -6.32
N ARG A 220 -20.23 4.23 -7.39
CA ARG A 220 -21.63 3.83 -7.39
C ARG A 220 -21.72 2.32 -7.19
#